data_AF-A0A7Y5B990-F1
#
_entry.id   AF-A0A7Y5B990-F1
#
_cell.length_a   1.000
_cell.length_b   1.000
_cell.length_c   1.000
_cell.angle_alpha   90.00
_cell.angle_beta   90.00
_cell.angle_gamma   90.00
#
_symmetry.space_group_name_H-M   'P 1'
#
loop_
_entity.id
_entity.type
_entity.pdbx_description
1 polymer ?
#
loop_
_entity_poly.entity_id
_entity_poly.type
_entity_poly.pdbx_seq_one_letter_code
_entity_poly.pdbx_strand_id
1 'polypeptide(L)'
;MRFILLILFIVYQINCYSQKLNDKYDSVVYEEQFMSVNDNWEQRSSDLEFAITDEGFYVFKNKNSENFAVSLLKPFKDFNDFSVSASFKTDGAKSMENSIGLMINATSDGTGAIICEINSKGQYRVRKFNNGQWQILSFAGENGWNRSKSLKSKSFNEITVVCNSGIFDFYINSVFIFSFIEKKYINGNIGFFAAKNSSGKIDYVKVLKKSIHESNIVQKDSSISPEIENEDKKQPKKSKNEDNEVILLLKSKIDKQQKKIAELTHSLDRCKKQKTNDTTLEIKNLELSLMNETLMIEKGKLEIELKKAKDKLAEFEILKKAIEEDKNGDIILTLNDIINREKSKNEELLKKIQDLNKENQQLISIIKELKKEK
;
A
#
# COMPACT_ATOMS: atom_id res chain seq x y z
N MET A 1 3.65 42.62 -26.62
CA MET A 1 4.77 41.65 -26.57
C MET A 1 5.05 41.15 -25.14
N ARG A 2 5.33 42.01 -24.15
CA ARG A 2 5.59 41.59 -22.76
C ARG A 2 4.44 40.82 -22.07
N PHE A 3 3.19 41.20 -22.32
CA PHE A 3 2.02 40.48 -21.78
C PHE A 3 1.82 39.09 -22.40
N ILE A 4 2.20 38.90 -23.68
CA ILE A 4 2.09 37.62 -24.38
C ILE A 4 3.15 36.64 -23.87
N LEU A 5 4.37 37.13 -23.61
CA LEU A 5 5.45 36.35 -22.98
C LEU A 5 5.09 35.90 -21.55
N LEU A 6 4.40 36.74 -20.77
CA LEU A 6 3.95 36.38 -19.42
C LEU A 6 2.89 35.27 -19.45
N ILE A 7 1.97 35.31 -20.41
CA ILE A 7 0.95 34.27 -20.60
C ILE A 7 1.61 32.95 -21.06
N LEU A 8 2.58 33.00 -21.98
CA LEU A 8 3.34 31.82 -22.39
C LEU A 8 4.12 31.18 -21.24
N PHE A 9 4.67 31.98 -20.33
CA PHE A 9 5.38 31.48 -19.14
C PHE A 9 4.43 30.82 -18.13
N ILE A 10 3.21 31.36 -17.96
CA ILE A 10 2.18 30.77 -17.10
C ILE A 10 1.68 29.43 -17.69
N VAL A 11 1.53 29.33 -19.01
CA VAL A 11 1.11 28.09 -19.70
C VAL A 11 2.19 27.00 -19.60
N TYR A 12 3.48 27.36 -19.62
CA TYR A 12 4.58 26.39 -19.47
C TYR A 12 4.73 25.82 -18.05
N GLN A 13 4.23 26.54 -17.03
CA GLN A 13 4.23 26.07 -15.64
C GLN A 13 3.02 25.20 -15.29
N ILE A 14 2.05 25.05 -16.19
CA ILE A 14 0.99 24.06 -16.06
C ILE A 14 1.58 22.71 -16.49
N ASN A 15 2.43 22.14 -15.65
CA ASN A 15 2.69 20.71 -15.69
C ASN A 15 1.37 20.01 -15.35
N CYS A 16 0.50 19.84 -16.35
CA CYS A 16 -0.65 18.98 -16.25
C CYS A 16 -0.11 17.57 -16.03
N TYR A 17 -0.19 17.10 -14.78
CA TYR A 17 -0.11 15.68 -14.48
C TYR A 17 -1.28 15.04 -15.23
N SER A 18 -0.96 14.40 -16.35
CA SER A 18 -1.90 13.62 -17.14
C SER A 18 -1.63 12.14 -16.90
N GLN A 19 -2.68 11.34 -17.00
CA GLN A 19 -2.58 9.88 -17.07
C GLN A 19 -1.62 9.47 -18.18
N LYS A 20 -0.84 8.40 -17.94
CA LYS A 20 0.09 7.83 -18.92
C LYS A 20 -0.55 6.71 -19.72
N LEU A 21 -1.57 6.05 -19.15
CA LEU A 21 -2.29 4.95 -19.77
C LEU A 21 -3.61 5.47 -20.34
N ASN A 22 -3.88 5.10 -21.59
CA ASN A 22 -5.13 5.43 -22.30
C ASN A 22 -5.88 4.18 -22.80
N ASP A 23 -5.42 2.99 -22.40
CA ASP A 23 -6.08 1.73 -22.76
C ASP A 23 -7.44 1.60 -22.08
N LYS A 24 -8.37 0.90 -22.75
CA LYS A 24 -9.69 0.58 -22.19
C LYS A 24 -9.66 -0.76 -21.46
N TYR A 25 -10.06 -0.73 -20.19
CA TYR A 25 -10.21 -1.91 -19.32
C TYR A 25 -11.70 -2.05 -19.02
N ASP A 26 -12.37 -2.99 -19.68
CA ASP A 26 -13.82 -3.18 -19.59
C ASP A 26 -14.23 -4.65 -19.39
N SER A 27 -13.29 -5.59 -19.52
CA SER A 27 -13.55 -7.01 -19.29
C SER A 27 -13.39 -7.35 -17.80
N VAL A 28 -14.50 -7.67 -17.13
CA VAL A 28 -14.50 -8.04 -15.70
C VAL A 28 -13.91 -9.44 -15.54
N VAL A 29 -12.80 -9.54 -14.80
CA VAL A 29 -12.15 -10.83 -14.49
C VAL A 29 -12.32 -11.25 -13.03
N TYR A 30 -12.64 -10.29 -12.16
CA TYR A 30 -13.01 -10.56 -10.78
C TYR A 30 -13.88 -9.42 -10.25
N GLU A 31 -14.90 -9.76 -9.47
CA GLU A 31 -15.74 -8.80 -8.78
C GLU A 31 -16.25 -9.41 -7.48
N GLU A 32 -16.21 -8.63 -6.42
CA GLU A 32 -16.73 -8.98 -5.11
C GLU A 32 -17.43 -7.77 -4.50
N GLN A 33 -18.65 -8.00 -4.00
CA GLN A 33 -19.54 -7.00 -3.40
C GLN A 33 -19.83 -7.32 -1.92
N PHE A 34 -19.22 -8.39 -1.38
CA PHE A 34 -19.30 -8.82 0.01
C PHE A 34 -20.73 -9.02 0.53
N MET A 35 -21.67 -9.36 -0.36
CA MET A 35 -23.07 -9.65 -0.03
C MET A 35 -23.25 -10.94 0.77
N SER A 36 -22.27 -11.85 0.71
CA SER A 36 -22.24 -13.11 1.45
C SER A 36 -20.80 -13.56 1.70
N VAL A 37 -20.60 -14.36 2.75
CA VAL A 37 -19.32 -15.03 3.02
C VAL A 37 -18.98 -16.01 1.89
N ASN A 38 -17.70 -16.07 1.49
CA ASN A 38 -17.17 -17.07 0.58
C ASN A 38 -15.69 -17.36 0.89
N ASP A 39 -15.10 -18.31 0.16
CA ASP A 39 -13.72 -18.79 0.38
C ASP A 39 -12.65 -17.93 -0.31
N ASN A 40 -13.03 -16.89 -1.05
CA ASN A 40 -12.10 -16.01 -1.75
C ASN A 40 -11.43 -15.00 -0.81
N TRP A 41 -12.06 -14.71 0.33
CA TRP A 41 -11.56 -13.75 1.32
C TRP A 41 -11.55 -14.36 2.71
N GLU A 42 -10.47 -14.09 3.44
CA GLU A 42 -10.21 -14.72 4.73
C GLU A 42 -11.20 -14.29 5.80
N GLN A 43 -11.78 -15.25 6.51
CA GLN A 43 -12.60 -14.97 7.69
C GLN A 43 -11.72 -15.16 8.93
N ARG A 44 -11.33 -14.06 9.59
CA ARG A 44 -10.53 -14.05 10.82
C ARG A 44 -11.22 -13.28 11.91
N SER A 45 -11.25 -13.84 13.11
CA SER A 45 -11.66 -13.14 14.32
C SER A 45 -10.74 -13.52 15.47
N SER A 46 -9.84 -12.62 15.82
CA SER A 46 -8.94 -12.73 16.97
C SER A 46 -8.83 -11.41 17.72
N ASP A 47 -8.07 -11.43 18.81
CA ASP A 47 -7.76 -10.22 19.58
C ASP A 47 -6.87 -9.25 18.81
N LEU A 48 -6.08 -9.74 17.84
CA LEU A 48 -5.13 -8.94 17.06
C LEU A 48 -5.68 -8.53 15.69
N GLU A 49 -6.52 -9.36 15.07
CA GLU A 49 -7.04 -9.11 13.73
C GLU A 49 -8.52 -9.50 13.63
N PHE A 50 -9.26 -8.74 12.84
CA PHE A 50 -10.66 -9.01 12.55
C PHE A 50 -10.93 -8.72 11.08
N ALA A 51 -11.24 -9.75 10.31
CA ALA A 51 -11.47 -9.70 8.87
C ALA A 51 -12.70 -10.57 8.58
N ILE A 52 -13.87 -9.97 8.39
CA ILE A 52 -15.10 -10.73 8.13
C ILE A 52 -15.99 -10.05 7.11
N THR A 53 -16.79 -10.84 6.41
CA THR A 53 -17.91 -10.31 5.62
C THR A 53 -19.13 -10.11 6.51
N ASP A 54 -19.63 -8.87 6.59
CA ASP A 54 -20.72 -8.45 7.46
C ASP A 54 -21.53 -7.31 6.83
N GLU A 55 -22.85 -7.47 6.79
CA GLU A 55 -23.81 -6.47 6.26
C GLU A 55 -23.47 -5.89 4.87
N GLY A 56 -22.97 -6.70 3.93
CA GLY A 56 -22.59 -6.22 2.60
C GLY A 56 -21.22 -5.54 2.54
N PHE A 57 -20.41 -5.64 3.60
CA PHE A 57 -19.07 -5.10 3.66
C PHE A 57 -18.07 -6.16 4.07
N TYR A 58 -16.81 -6.00 3.64
CA TYR A 58 -15.69 -6.66 4.28
C TYR A 58 -15.12 -5.75 5.38
N VAL A 59 -15.36 -6.13 6.63
CA VAL A 59 -14.89 -5.40 7.81
C VAL A 59 -13.47 -5.87 8.13
N PHE A 60 -12.49 -4.98 7.96
CA PHE A 60 -11.08 -5.29 8.13
C PHE A 60 -10.43 -4.40 9.18
N LYS A 61 -9.96 -5.01 10.27
CA LYS A 61 -9.38 -4.35 11.44
C LYS A 61 -8.09 -5.04 11.84
N ASN A 62 -7.03 -4.26 11.91
CA ASN A 62 -5.78 -4.63 12.51
C ASN A 62 -5.65 -3.93 13.87
N LYS A 63 -5.76 -4.72 14.94
CA LYS A 63 -5.59 -4.25 16.32
C LYS A 63 -4.14 -4.43 16.81
N ASN A 64 -3.27 -4.98 15.98
CA ASN A 64 -1.85 -5.11 16.29
C ASN A 64 -1.17 -3.73 16.27
N SER A 65 -0.38 -3.43 17.30
CA SER A 65 0.36 -2.17 17.44
C SER A 65 1.74 -2.16 16.77
N GLU A 66 2.24 -3.32 16.37
CA GLU A 66 3.58 -3.52 15.82
C GLU A 66 3.55 -3.84 14.33
N ASN A 67 2.66 -4.74 13.92
CA ASN A 67 2.61 -5.29 12.57
C ASN A 67 1.40 -4.77 11.78
N PHE A 68 1.55 -4.75 10.46
CA PHE A 68 0.42 -4.54 9.54
C PHE A 68 -0.33 -5.85 9.32
N ALA A 69 -1.58 -5.76 8.85
CA ALA A 69 -2.37 -6.91 8.44
C ALA A 69 -2.65 -6.87 6.94
N VAL A 70 -2.76 -8.05 6.34
CA VAL A 70 -3.14 -8.23 4.93
C VAL A 70 -4.26 -9.23 4.80
N SER A 71 -5.07 -9.08 3.75
CA SER A 71 -6.00 -10.11 3.31
C SER A 71 -5.87 -10.22 1.80
N LEU A 72 -5.44 -11.39 1.32
CA LEU A 72 -5.20 -11.62 -0.11
C LEU A 72 -6.36 -12.40 -0.73
N LEU A 73 -6.65 -12.12 -2.00
CA LEU A 73 -7.61 -12.87 -2.77
C LEU A 73 -7.21 -14.35 -2.88
N LYS A 74 -8.15 -15.25 -2.65
CA LYS A 74 -8.01 -16.71 -2.79
C LYS A 74 -8.88 -17.26 -3.92
N PRO A 75 -8.45 -18.37 -4.57
CA PRO A 75 -7.06 -18.83 -4.59
C PRO A 75 -6.14 -17.72 -5.13
N PHE A 76 -4.84 -17.82 -4.86
CA PHE A 76 -3.89 -16.82 -5.33
C PHE A 76 -3.97 -16.71 -6.86
N LYS A 77 -4.22 -15.49 -7.36
CA LYS A 77 -4.29 -15.19 -8.79
C LYS A 77 -3.19 -14.22 -9.16
N ASP A 78 -2.48 -14.52 -10.23
CA ASP A 78 -1.45 -13.64 -10.76
C ASP A 78 -2.06 -12.71 -11.82
N PHE A 79 -2.33 -11.45 -11.43
CA PHE A 79 -2.85 -10.45 -12.34
C PHE A 79 -1.71 -9.67 -12.99
N ASN A 80 -1.85 -9.41 -14.29
CA ASN A 80 -1.03 -8.50 -15.08
C ASN A 80 -1.96 -7.62 -15.92
N ASP A 81 -1.45 -6.47 -16.36
CA ASP A 81 -2.14 -5.52 -17.25
C ASP A 81 -3.64 -5.38 -16.92
N PHE A 82 -3.91 -4.81 -15.75
CA PHE A 82 -5.25 -4.75 -15.16
C PHE A 82 -5.63 -3.32 -14.76
N SER A 83 -6.93 -3.10 -14.59
CA SER A 83 -7.46 -2.04 -13.76
C SER A 83 -8.13 -2.67 -12.54
N VAL A 84 -7.76 -2.24 -11.35
CA VAL A 84 -8.39 -2.68 -10.10
C VAL A 84 -8.98 -1.47 -9.40
N SER A 85 -10.20 -1.61 -8.93
CA SER A 85 -10.91 -0.62 -8.13
C SER A 85 -11.42 -1.25 -6.85
N ALA A 86 -11.32 -0.55 -5.74
CA ALA A 86 -11.91 -0.96 -4.47
C ALA A 86 -12.35 0.25 -3.66
N SER A 87 -13.46 0.10 -2.93
CA SER A 87 -14.10 1.18 -2.18
C SER A 87 -13.85 1.02 -0.69
N PHE A 88 -13.15 1.98 -0.07
CA PHE A 88 -12.69 1.92 1.32
C PHE A 88 -13.30 3.03 2.17
N LYS A 89 -13.67 2.69 3.40
CA LYS A 89 -14.01 3.64 4.45
C LYS A 89 -13.18 3.35 5.69
N THR A 90 -12.39 4.32 6.16
CA THR A 90 -11.63 4.19 7.41
C THR A 90 -12.54 4.36 8.63
N ASP A 91 -12.37 3.49 9.63
CA ASP A 91 -13.03 3.56 10.92
C ASP A 91 -12.05 4.16 11.95
N GLY A 92 -12.38 5.27 12.61
CA GLY A 92 -11.60 5.75 13.76
C GLY A 92 -11.49 7.26 13.93
N ALA A 93 -10.84 7.66 15.03
CA ALA A 93 -10.45 9.05 15.30
C ALA A 93 -9.46 9.55 14.23
N LYS A 94 -9.40 10.87 14.00
CA LYS A 94 -8.56 11.52 12.97
C LYS A 94 -7.05 11.32 13.24
N SER A 95 -6.55 10.12 12.98
CA SER A 95 -5.14 9.75 13.05
C SER A 95 -4.59 9.47 11.65
N MET A 96 -3.34 9.87 11.45
CA MET A 96 -2.58 9.56 10.25
C MET A 96 -2.19 8.07 10.21
N GLU A 97 -2.12 7.44 11.38
CA GLU A 97 -1.75 6.02 11.53
C GLU A 97 -2.89 5.07 11.18
N ASN A 98 -4.15 5.53 11.27
CA ASN A 98 -5.30 4.74 10.85
C ASN A 98 -5.41 4.77 9.32
N SER A 99 -4.78 3.80 8.67
CA SER A 99 -4.79 3.64 7.22
C SER A 99 -5.19 2.26 6.75
N ILE A 100 -5.96 2.26 5.66
CA ILE A 100 -6.42 1.07 4.96
C ILE A 100 -6.24 1.30 3.46
N GLY A 101 -6.04 0.24 2.70
CA GLY A 101 -5.79 0.40 1.28
C GLY A 101 -5.85 -0.87 0.47
N LEU A 102 -5.65 -0.66 -0.83
CA LEU A 102 -5.53 -1.70 -1.82
C LEU A 102 -4.07 -2.16 -1.90
N MET A 103 -3.88 -3.47 -1.88
CA MET A 103 -2.62 -4.13 -2.16
C MET A 103 -2.70 -4.73 -3.57
N ILE A 104 -1.68 -4.45 -4.40
CA ILE A 104 -1.58 -4.96 -5.76
C ILE A 104 -0.19 -5.56 -5.99
N ASN A 105 -0.10 -6.45 -6.98
CA ASN A 105 1.13 -7.13 -7.37
C ASN A 105 1.85 -7.77 -6.17
N ALA A 106 1.06 -8.35 -5.27
CA ALA A 106 1.56 -9.10 -4.13
C ALA A 106 2.18 -10.41 -4.62
N THR A 107 3.42 -10.68 -4.22
CA THR A 107 4.11 -11.92 -4.56
C THR A 107 3.64 -13.07 -3.68
N SER A 108 3.67 -14.29 -4.20
CA SER A 108 3.20 -15.49 -3.50
C SER A 108 4.02 -15.85 -2.26
N ASP A 109 5.28 -15.42 -2.22
CA ASP A 109 6.20 -15.59 -1.10
C ASP A 109 6.07 -14.48 -0.04
N GLY A 110 5.19 -13.49 -0.26
CA GLY A 110 4.97 -12.37 0.66
C GLY A 110 6.13 -11.36 0.73
N THR A 111 7.11 -11.46 -0.17
CA THR A 111 8.31 -10.60 -0.13
C THR A 111 8.09 -9.25 -0.81
N GLY A 112 7.07 -9.10 -1.65
CA GLY A 112 6.83 -7.87 -2.41
C GLY A 112 5.37 -7.56 -2.64
N ALA A 113 5.03 -6.27 -2.63
CA ALA A 113 3.71 -5.75 -3.01
C ALA A 113 3.76 -4.23 -3.20
N ILE A 114 2.80 -3.68 -3.94
CA ILE A 114 2.52 -2.24 -3.97
C ILE A 114 1.26 -1.97 -3.14
N ILE A 115 1.33 -0.97 -2.27
CA ILE A 115 0.27 -0.59 -1.33
C ILE A 115 -0.18 0.82 -1.69
N CYS A 116 -1.46 0.95 -2.01
CA CYS A 116 -2.17 2.21 -2.27
C CYS A 116 -3.17 2.45 -1.14
N GLU A 117 -2.85 3.33 -0.20
CA GLU A 117 -3.61 3.49 1.04
C GLU A 117 -4.11 4.91 1.26
N ILE A 118 -5.19 5.01 2.02
CA ILE A 118 -5.78 6.27 2.50
C ILE A 118 -5.87 6.24 4.02
N ASN A 119 -5.89 7.43 4.65
CA ASN A 119 -6.05 7.55 6.09
C ASN A 119 -7.23 8.43 6.49
N SER A 120 -7.57 8.38 7.78
CA SER A 120 -8.70 9.15 8.33
C SER A 120 -8.52 10.68 8.32
N LYS A 121 -7.33 11.20 7.98
CA LYS A 121 -7.05 12.63 7.78
C LYS A 121 -7.30 13.11 6.34
N GLY A 122 -7.76 12.23 5.44
CA GLY A 122 -7.95 12.58 4.03
C GLY A 122 -6.62 12.72 3.28
N GLN A 123 -5.64 11.90 3.66
CA GLN A 123 -4.38 11.76 2.94
C GLN A 123 -4.33 10.40 2.27
N TYR A 124 -3.54 10.31 1.20
CA TYR A 124 -3.19 9.07 0.52
C TYR A 124 -1.68 8.89 0.50
N ARG A 125 -1.24 7.66 0.28
CA ARG A 125 0.16 7.30 0.03
C ARG A 125 0.21 6.08 -0.85
N VAL A 126 1.23 6.04 -1.71
CA VAL A 126 1.59 4.83 -2.47
C VAL A 126 3.02 4.47 -2.11
N ARG A 127 3.24 3.21 -1.77
CA ARG A 127 4.55 2.67 -1.38
C ARG A 127 4.65 1.22 -1.82
N LYS A 128 5.86 0.72 -1.96
CA LYS A 128 6.12 -0.71 -2.15
C LYS A 128 6.75 -1.33 -0.92
N PHE A 129 6.40 -2.57 -0.67
CA PHE A 129 7.09 -3.47 0.24
C PHE A 129 8.06 -4.32 -0.59
N ASN A 130 9.30 -4.46 -0.13
CA ASN A 130 10.32 -5.26 -0.82
C ASN A 130 11.27 -5.85 0.23
N ASN A 131 11.19 -7.15 0.46
CA ASN A 131 12.05 -7.90 1.39
C ASN A 131 12.11 -7.26 2.79
N GLY A 132 10.96 -6.92 3.37
CA GLY A 132 10.89 -6.30 4.70
C GLY A 132 11.01 -4.77 4.70
N GLN A 133 11.34 -4.15 3.57
CA GLN A 133 11.62 -2.73 3.48
C GLN A 133 10.51 -1.96 2.77
N TRP A 134 10.21 -0.76 3.27
CA TRP A 134 9.22 0.15 2.68
C TRP A 134 9.90 1.22 1.82
N GLN A 135 9.44 1.37 0.58
CA GLN A 135 9.87 2.46 -0.29
C GLN A 135 8.67 3.27 -0.77
N ILE A 136 8.72 4.59 -0.59
CA ILE A 136 7.66 5.50 -1.03
C ILE A 136 7.69 5.66 -2.56
N LEU A 137 6.52 5.57 -3.19
CA LEU A 137 6.31 5.79 -4.63
C LEU A 137 5.51 7.07 -4.92
N SER A 138 4.69 7.54 -3.97
CA SER A 138 4.02 8.84 -4.05
C SER A 138 4.95 10.02 -3.70
N PHE A 139 4.53 11.25 -4.00
CA PHE A 139 5.36 12.44 -3.82
C PHE A 139 5.67 12.80 -2.35
N ALA A 140 6.60 13.74 -2.19
CA ALA A 140 7.37 14.18 -1.01
C ALA A 140 6.56 14.80 0.17
N GLY A 141 5.38 14.29 0.48
CA GLY A 141 4.73 14.55 1.77
C GLY A 141 5.49 13.90 2.94
N GLU A 142 5.17 14.30 4.17
CA GLU A 142 5.75 13.71 5.38
C GLU A 142 5.54 12.19 5.39
N ASN A 143 6.63 11.42 5.33
CA ASN A 143 6.62 9.97 5.18
C ASN A 143 5.78 9.46 3.98
N GLY A 144 5.69 10.25 2.91
CA GLY A 144 4.97 9.93 1.67
C GLY A 144 3.48 10.26 1.66
N TRP A 145 2.93 10.84 2.74
CA TRP A 145 1.50 11.15 2.83
C TRP A 145 1.13 12.47 2.18
N ASN A 146 0.20 12.41 1.24
CA ASN A 146 -0.24 13.55 0.44
C ASN A 146 -1.73 13.82 0.67
N ARG A 147 -2.13 15.08 0.84
CA ARG A 147 -3.56 15.44 0.89
C ARG A 147 -4.14 15.43 -0.52
N SER A 148 -5.37 14.96 -0.67
CA SER A 148 -6.12 15.07 -1.93
C SER A 148 -7.51 15.65 -1.68
N LYS A 149 -7.92 16.60 -2.52
CA LYS A 149 -9.30 17.12 -2.51
C LYS A 149 -10.31 16.08 -2.99
N SER A 150 -9.86 15.07 -3.74
CA SER A 150 -10.71 13.98 -4.21
C SER A 150 -11.13 13.06 -3.08
N LEU A 151 -10.45 13.06 -1.91
CA LEU A 151 -10.84 12.24 -0.77
C LEU A 151 -12.00 12.86 0.02
N LYS A 152 -13.08 12.09 0.15
CA LYS A 152 -14.25 12.39 0.97
C LYS A 152 -13.98 11.99 2.42
N SER A 153 -14.24 12.89 3.37
CA SER A 153 -14.10 12.60 4.79
C SER A 153 -15.25 11.72 5.30
N LYS A 154 -14.94 10.73 6.16
CA LYS A 154 -15.92 9.83 6.82
C LYS A 154 -16.86 9.09 5.85
N SER A 155 -16.48 8.97 4.59
CA SER A 155 -17.26 8.33 3.54
C SER A 155 -16.41 7.27 2.84
N PHE A 156 -17.06 6.47 1.99
CA PHE A 156 -16.37 5.55 1.11
C PHE A 156 -15.61 6.32 0.03
N ASN A 157 -14.38 5.91 -0.20
CA ASN A 157 -13.49 6.42 -1.22
C ASN A 157 -13.02 5.27 -2.10
N GLU A 158 -13.23 5.41 -3.39
CA GLU A 158 -12.72 4.47 -4.37
C GLU A 158 -11.23 4.76 -4.60
N ILE A 159 -10.42 3.71 -4.49
CA ILE A 159 -9.04 3.67 -4.95
C ILE A 159 -9.03 2.84 -6.23
N THR A 160 -8.53 3.43 -7.31
CA THR A 160 -8.38 2.73 -8.59
C THR A 160 -6.93 2.79 -9.04
N VAL A 161 -6.38 1.64 -9.44
CA VAL A 161 -5.04 1.52 -10.02
C VAL A 161 -5.16 0.86 -11.38
N VAL A 162 -4.60 1.50 -12.40
CA VAL A 162 -4.45 0.92 -13.74
C VAL A 162 -2.98 0.58 -13.94
N CYS A 163 -2.69 -0.66 -14.29
CA CYS A 163 -1.36 -1.17 -14.56
C CYS A 163 -1.27 -1.59 -16.03
N ASN A 164 -0.19 -1.19 -16.70
CA ASN A 164 0.23 -1.77 -17.98
C ASN A 164 1.76 -1.83 -18.02
N SER A 165 2.31 -3.04 -18.11
CA SER A 165 3.76 -3.26 -18.32
C SER A 165 4.66 -2.49 -17.32
N GLY A 166 4.23 -2.41 -16.05
CA GLY A 166 4.97 -1.72 -14.98
C GLY A 166 4.80 -0.20 -14.95
N ILE A 167 3.93 0.38 -15.78
CA ILE A 167 3.45 1.75 -15.65
C ILE A 167 2.12 1.68 -14.88
N PHE A 168 1.98 2.56 -13.89
CA PHE A 168 0.80 2.61 -13.03
C PHE A 168 0.19 4.00 -13.04
N ASP A 169 -1.11 4.09 -13.24
CA ASP A 169 -1.91 5.29 -13.00
C ASP A 169 -2.78 5.09 -11.76
N PHE A 170 -2.71 6.06 -10.84
CA PHE A 170 -3.44 6.03 -9.57
C PHE A 170 -4.54 7.08 -9.55
N TYR A 171 -5.75 6.63 -9.18
CA TYR A 171 -6.96 7.43 -9.14
C TYR A 171 -7.61 7.32 -7.77
N ILE A 172 -8.26 8.41 -7.35
CA ILE A 172 -9.13 8.43 -6.16
C ILE A 172 -10.48 8.99 -6.57
N ASN A 173 -11.56 8.27 -6.29
CA ASN A 173 -12.93 8.64 -6.67
C ASN A 173 -13.01 9.06 -8.14
N SER A 174 -12.47 8.20 -9.02
CA SER A 174 -12.38 8.41 -10.47
C SER A 174 -11.59 9.65 -10.93
N VAL A 175 -10.92 10.38 -10.02
CA VAL A 175 -10.04 11.50 -10.34
C VAL A 175 -8.61 11.01 -10.42
N PHE A 176 -7.95 11.25 -11.56
CA PHE A 176 -6.52 10.98 -11.73
C PHE A 176 -5.70 11.78 -10.71
N ILE A 177 -4.76 11.10 -10.04
CA ILE A 177 -3.89 11.72 -9.06
C ILE A 177 -2.46 11.81 -9.59
N PHE A 178 -1.86 10.69 -9.98
CA PHE A 178 -0.50 10.63 -10.53
C PHE A 178 -0.18 9.28 -11.16
N SER A 179 0.95 9.24 -11.88
CA SER A 179 1.53 8.01 -12.43
C SER A 179 2.88 7.67 -11.80
N PHE A 180 3.18 6.38 -11.67
CA PHE A 180 4.50 5.88 -11.26
C PHE A 180 4.94 4.67 -12.09
N ILE A 181 6.22 4.32 -12.02
CA ILE A 181 6.81 3.20 -12.76
C ILE A 181 7.46 2.24 -11.76
N GLU A 182 7.11 0.96 -11.86
CA GLU A 182 7.72 -0.13 -11.09
C GLU A 182 7.88 -1.36 -12.01
N LYS A 183 9.14 -1.73 -12.30
CA LYS A 183 9.46 -2.79 -13.26
C LYS A 183 9.66 -4.17 -12.62
N LYS A 184 9.84 -4.24 -11.29
CA LYS A 184 10.03 -5.51 -10.57
C LYS A 184 8.70 -6.18 -10.23
N TYR A 185 7.69 -5.38 -9.90
CA TYR A 185 6.37 -5.85 -9.49
C TYR A 185 5.36 -5.49 -10.57
N ILE A 186 5.41 -6.18 -11.71
CA ILE A 186 4.50 -5.96 -12.84
C ILE A 186 3.27 -6.87 -12.81
N ASN A 187 3.37 -7.97 -12.07
CA ASN A 187 2.31 -8.94 -11.84
C ASN A 187 2.22 -9.33 -10.36
N GLY A 188 1.10 -9.91 -9.97
CA GLY A 188 0.91 -10.54 -8.68
C GLY A 188 -0.55 -10.52 -8.25
N ASN A 189 -0.80 -10.92 -7.01
CA ASN A 189 -2.14 -10.97 -6.47
C ASN A 189 -2.62 -9.61 -5.95
N ILE A 190 -3.93 -9.54 -5.73
CA ILE A 190 -4.61 -8.37 -5.19
C ILE A 190 -5.11 -8.70 -3.77
N GLY A 191 -5.16 -7.68 -2.92
CA GLY A 191 -5.66 -7.82 -1.57
C GLY A 191 -5.93 -6.49 -0.91
N PHE A 192 -6.17 -6.54 0.39
CA PHE A 192 -6.34 -5.39 1.25
C PHE A 192 -5.21 -5.30 2.26
N PHE A 193 -4.87 -4.06 2.60
CA PHE A 193 -3.84 -3.71 3.57
C PHE A 193 -4.45 -2.86 4.68
N ALA A 194 -4.10 -3.16 5.93
CA ALA A 194 -4.38 -2.31 7.08
C ALA A 194 -3.09 -2.08 7.87
N ALA A 195 -2.76 -0.81 8.14
CA ALA A 195 -1.61 -0.49 9.00
C ALA A 195 -1.87 -0.94 10.45
N LYS A 196 -0.85 -0.81 11.30
CA LYS A 196 -1.01 -1.04 12.75
C LYS A 196 -2.18 -0.20 13.29
N ASN A 197 -2.91 -0.74 14.26
CA ASN A 197 -4.04 -0.06 14.92
C ASN A 197 -5.03 0.62 13.94
N SER A 198 -5.28 -0.01 12.79
CA SER A 198 -6.11 0.55 11.72
C SER A 198 -7.35 -0.29 11.50
N SER A 199 -8.43 0.36 11.11
CA SER A 199 -9.69 -0.31 10.82
C SER A 199 -10.43 0.37 9.70
N GLY A 200 -11.21 -0.40 8.97
CA GLY A 200 -12.11 0.12 7.97
C GLY A 200 -13.06 -0.94 7.41
N LYS A 201 -13.91 -0.48 6.51
CA LYS A 201 -14.82 -1.29 5.72
C LYS A 201 -14.45 -1.20 4.25
N ILE A 202 -14.54 -2.32 3.55
CA ILE A 202 -14.45 -2.40 2.11
C ILE A 202 -15.83 -2.76 1.58
N ASP A 203 -16.32 -1.98 0.62
CA ASP A 203 -17.65 -2.12 0.02
C ASP A 203 -17.61 -3.05 -1.19
N TYR A 204 -16.62 -2.88 -2.06
CA TYR A 204 -16.41 -3.78 -3.17
C TYR A 204 -14.94 -3.82 -3.61
N VAL A 205 -14.59 -4.83 -4.40
CA VAL A 205 -13.37 -4.87 -5.21
C VAL A 205 -13.67 -5.44 -6.58
N LYS A 206 -13.12 -4.82 -7.62
CA LYS A 206 -13.34 -5.18 -9.02
C LYS A 206 -12.05 -5.11 -9.79
N VAL A 207 -11.76 -6.16 -10.54
CA VAL A 207 -10.59 -6.29 -11.41
C VAL A 207 -11.05 -6.45 -12.84
N LEU A 208 -10.52 -5.58 -13.69
CA LEU A 208 -10.77 -5.52 -15.12
C LEU A 208 -9.48 -5.81 -15.87
N LYS A 209 -9.58 -6.50 -17.01
CA LYS A 209 -8.50 -6.58 -17.99
C LYS A 209 -8.81 -5.73 -19.21
N LYS A 210 -7.76 -5.44 -19.97
CA LYS A 210 -7.89 -4.83 -21.29
C LYS A 210 -8.84 -5.68 -22.13
N SER A 211 -9.78 -5.02 -22.81
CA SER A 211 -10.69 -5.72 -23.73
C SER A 211 -9.87 -6.48 -24.77
N ILE A 212 -10.05 -7.79 -24.85
CA ILE A 212 -9.83 -8.51 -26.10
C ILE A 212 -11.14 -8.31 -26.83
N HIS A 213 -11.15 -7.50 -27.90
CA HIS A 213 -12.36 -7.29 -28.69
C HIS A 213 -12.77 -8.62 -29.36
N GLU A 214 -13.55 -9.43 -28.67
CA GLU A 214 -14.57 -10.27 -29.26
C GLU A 214 -15.91 -9.56 -29.04
N SER A 215 -16.42 -9.02 -30.14
CA SER A 215 -17.74 -8.40 -30.24
C SER A 215 -18.83 -9.39 -29.81
N ASN A 216 -19.64 -9.05 -28.79
CA ASN A 216 -21.07 -8.73 -28.98
C ASN A 216 -21.93 -8.69 -27.68
N ILE A 217 -22.70 -7.59 -27.60
CA ILE A 217 -24.13 -7.49 -27.20
C ILE A 217 -24.50 -7.51 -25.69
N VAL A 218 -24.56 -6.29 -25.15
CA VAL A 218 -25.68 -5.63 -24.45
C VAL A 218 -26.90 -6.50 -24.08
N GLN A 219 -27.30 -6.45 -22.80
CA GLN A 219 -28.68 -6.11 -22.44
C GLN A 219 -28.76 -5.41 -21.07
N LYS A 220 -29.59 -4.37 -21.07
CA LYS A 220 -29.84 -3.37 -20.04
C LYS A 220 -31.31 -3.49 -19.63
N ASP A 221 -31.63 -2.82 -18.53
CA ASP A 221 -32.97 -2.45 -18.02
C ASP A 221 -33.59 -3.48 -17.06
N SER A 222 -34.26 -3.12 -15.97
CA SER A 222 -34.73 -1.80 -15.50
C SER A 222 -35.14 -1.90 -14.02
N SER A 223 -35.05 -0.75 -13.36
CA SER A 223 -35.65 -0.38 -12.07
C SER A 223 -37.19 -0.36 -12.11
N ILE A 224 -37.83 -0.39 -10.92
CA ILE A 224 -38.79 0.63 -10.41
C ILE A 224 -39.52 0.07 -9.16
N SER A 225 -39.40 0.79 -8.04
CA SER A 225 -40.33 0.81 -6.89
C SER A 225 -41.56 1.67 -7.25
N PRO A 226 -42.70 1.58 -6.53
CA PRO A 226 -42.94 2.69 -5.59
C PRO A 226 -43.74 2.35 -4.32
N GLU A 227 -43.62 3.30 -3.40
CA GLU A 227 -44.28 3.51 -2.11
C GLU A 227 -45.81 3.73 -2.18
N ILE A 228 -46.50 3.56 -1.05
CA ILE A 228 -47.78 4.22 -0.76
C ILE A 228 -47.79 4.76 0.70
N GLU A 229 -48.18 6.03 0.79
CA GLU A 229 -48.51 6.96 1.88
C GLU A 229 -49.68 6.52 2.81
N ASN A 230 -49.70 6.75 4.13
CA ASN A 230 -50.07 7.93 4.97
C ASN A 230 -51.39 7.74 5.76
N GLU A 231 -51.51 8.58 6.81
CA GLU A 231 -52.68 8.98 7.63
C GLU A 231 -52.98 8.20 8.93
N ASP A 232 -53.41 8.80 10.06
CA ASP A 232 -53.33 10.14 10.65
C ASP A 232 -53.93 10.07 12.09
N LYS A 233 -53.58 11.04 12.97
CA LYS A 233 -54.38 11.60 14.10
C LYS A 233 -54.78 10.76 15.36
N LYS A 234 -54.26 11.19 16.53
CA LYS A 234 -54.89 12.09 17.56
C LYS A 234 -54.54 11.75 19.02
N GLN A 235 -54.09 12.78 19.76
CA GLN A 235 -54.00 12.86 21.22
C GLN A 235 -55.37 12.93 21.92
N PRO A 236 -55.42 12.65 23.25
CA PRO A 236 -55.79 13.72 24.18
C PRO A 236 -54.93 13.79 25.47
N LYS A 237 -55.03 14.95 26.14
CA LYS A 237 -54.30 15.44 27.33
C LYS A 237 -54.82 14.88 28.67
N LYS A 238 -53.93 14.66 29.65
CA LYS A 238 -53.86 15.29 31.01
C LYS A 238 -53.23 14.35 32.07
N SER A 239 -52.23 14.85 32.81
CA SER A 239 -52.05 14.68 34.27
C SER A 239 -50.78 15.44 34.68
N LYS A 240 -50.85 16.33 35.67
CA LYS A 240 -49.84 17.38 35.95
C LYS A 240 -49.07 17.18 37.26
N ASN A 241 -49.04 15.96 37.81
CA ASN A 241 -48.47 15.71 39.14
C ASN A 241 -47.35 14.65 39.20
N GLU A 242 -46.99 13.97 38.09
CA GLU A 242 -45.90 12.97 38.05
C GLU A 242 -44.56 13.56 37.57
N ASP A 243 -44.57 14.65 36.80
CA ASP A 243 -43.38 15.24 36.18
C ASP A 243 -42.35 15.75 37.20
N ASN A 244 -42.78 16.20 38.38
CA ASN A 244 -41.89 16.77 39.39
C ASN A 244 -40.99 15.71 40.08
N GLU A 245 -41.49 14.50 40.28
CA GLU A 245 -40.68 13.41 40.85
C GLU A 245 -39.68 12.87 39.82
N VAL A 246 -40.09 12.75 38.56
CA VAL A 246 -39.21 12.33 37.46
C VAL A 246 -38.09 13.34 37.23
N ILE A 247 -38.38 14.65 37.29
CA ILE A 247 -37.38 15.72 37.18
C ILE A 247 -36.37 15.65 38.34
N LEU A 248 -36.82 15.37 39.57
CA LEU A 248 -35.93 15.20 40.73
C LEU A 248 -35.02 13.97 40.59
N LEU A 249 -35.57 12.85 40.09
CA LEU A 249 -34.82 11.62 39.85
C LEU A 249 -33.77 11.80 38.74
N LEU A 250 -34.13 12.53 37.67
CA LEU A 250 -33.24 12.85 36.56
C LEU A 250 -32.10 13.78 36.98
N LYS A 251 -32.39 14.83 37.78
CA LYS A 251 -31.34 15.69 38.36
C LYS A 251 -30.36 14.89 39.22
N SER A 252 -30.85 14.01 40.10
CA SER A 252 -29.99 13.15 40.91
C SER A 252 -29.10 12.22 40.07
N LYS A 253 -29.60 11.70 38.95
CA LYS A 253 -28.80 10.89 38.01
C LYS A 253 -27.74 11.73 37.30
N ILE A 254 -28.08 12.95 36.88
CA ILE A 254 -27.14 13.89 36.25
C ILE A 254 -26.00 14.24 37.21
N ASP A 255 -26.31 14.54 38.47
CA ASP A 255 -25.30 14.87 39.49
C ASP A 255 -24.34 13.69 39.75
N LYS A 256 -24.88 12.46 39.81
CA LYS A 256 -24.06 11.24 39.93
C LYS A 256 -23.15 11.03 38.71
N GLN A 257 -23.64 11.31 37.50
CA GLN A 257 -22.84 11.20 36.28
C GLN A 257 -21.76 12.29 36.22
N GLN A 258 -22.07 13.52 36.61
CA GLN A 258 -21.09 14.62 36.69
C GLN A 258 -19.96 14.31 37.68
N LYS A 259 -20.29 13.73 38.84
CA LYS A 259 -19.28 13.27 39.80
C LYS A 259 -18.36 12.18 39.22
N LYS A 260 -18.92 11.22 38.49
CA LYS A 260 -18.14 10.16 37.82
C LYS A 260 -17.26 10.70 36.70
N ILE A 261 -17.72 11.71 35.96
CA ILE A 261 -16.92 12.43 34.96
C ILE A 261 -15.73 13.14 35.62
N ALA A 262 -15.93 13.78 36.77
CA ALA A 262 -14.84 14.43 37.52
C ALA A 262 -13.79 13.42 38.01
N GLU A 263 -14.21 12.27 38.53
CA GLU A 263 -13.32 11.18 38.97
C GLU A 263 -12.51 10.57 37.81
N LEU A 264 -13.16 10.37 36.64
CA LEU A 264 -12.48 9.89 35.43
C LEU A 264 -11.49 10.91 34.89
N THR A 265 -11.83 12.20 34.91
CA THR A 265 -10.94 13.28 34.47
C THR A 265 -9.68 13.36 35.34
N HIS A 266 -9.84 13.21 36.65
CA HIS A 266 -8.72 13.19 37.59
C HIS A 266 -7.81 11.95 37.40
N SER A 267 -8.40 10.79 37.11
CA SER A 267 -7.64 9.57 36.77
C SER A 267 -6.87 9.73 35.44
N LEU A 268 -7.46 10.42 34.46
CA LEU A 268 -6.86 10.69 33.16
C LEU A 268 -5.67 11.66 33.28
N ASP A 269 -5.77 12.69 34.13
CA ASP A 269 -4.64 13.59 34.40
C ASP A 269 -3.50 12.93 35.18
N ARG A 270 -3.81 11.95 36.05
CA ARG A 270 -2.79 11.09 36.66
C ARG A 270 -2.06 10.25 35.61
N CYS A 271 -2.80 9.67 34.66
CA CYS A 271 -2.23 8.89 33.56
C CYS A 271 -1.37 9.74 32.61
N LYS A 272 -1.76 10.99 32.34
CA LYS A 272 -0.95 11.93 31.54
C LYS A 272 0.38 12.30 32.21
N LYS A 273 0.39 12.49 33.53
CA LYS A 273 1.62 12.76 34.30
C LYS A 273 2.58 11.58 34.32
N GLN A 274 2.07 10.36 34.15
CA GLN A 274 2.88 9.15 34.07
C GLN A 274 3.59 9.00 32.70
N LYS A 275 3.03 9.62 31.65
CA LYS A 275 3.54 9.58 30.26
C LYS A 275 4.87 10.33 30.05
N THR A 276 5.28 11.22 30.96
CA THR A 276 6.54 11.98 30.81
C THR A 276 7.79 11.12 31.05
N ASN A 277 7.66 9.97 31.73
CA ASN A 277 8.76 9.02 31.95
C ASN A 277 8.99 8.07 30.75
N ASP A 278 8.05 7.97 29.80
CA ASP A 278 8.14 7.08 28.63
C ASP A 278 9.11 7.58 27.55
N THR A 279 9.42 8.87 27.50
CA THR A 279 10.26 9.46 26.45
C THR A 279 11.66 8.82 26.39
N THR A 280 12.21 8.36 27.52
CA THR A 280 13.51 7.67 27.58
C THR A 280 13.45 6.23 27.06
N LEU A 281 12.31 5.56 27.25
CA LEU A 281 12.09 4.20 26.73
C LEU A 281 11.81 4.23 25.22
N GLU A 282 11.10 5.24 24.73
CA GLU A 282 10.89 5.45 23.29
C GLU A 282 12.21 5.70 22.55
N ILE A 283 13.09 6.55 23.10
CA ILE A 283 14.43 6.78 22.53
C ILE A 283 15.25 5.49 22.50
N LYS A 284 15.25 4.72 23.59
CA LYS A 284 16.00 3.45 23.66
C LYS A 284 15.45 2.37 22.72
N ASN A 285 14.13 2.32 22.52
CA ASN A 285 13.52 1.44 21.53
C ASN A 285 13.87 1.86 20.09
N LEU A 286 13.95 3.17 19.83
CA LEU A 286 14.37 3.68 18.53
C LEU A 286 15.85 3.36 18.24
N GLU A 287 16.73 3.49 19.24
CA GLU A 287 18.14 3.06 19.16
C GLU A 287 18.28 1.56 18.90
N LEU A 288 17.53 0.72 19.63
CA LEU A 288 17.53 -0.74 19.43
C LEU A 288 17.00 -1.13 18.05
N SER A 289 15.98 -0.43 17.55
CA SER A 289 15.45 -0.65 16.20
C SER A 289 16.48 -0.33 15.12
N LEU A 290 17.19 0.80 15.25
CA LEU A 290 18.27 1.19 14.32
C LEU A 290 19.46 0.22 14.38
N MET A 291 19.80 -0.27 15.56
CA MET A 291 20.85 -1.27 15.75
C MET A 291 20.49 -2.60 15.07
N ASN A 292 19.24 -3.06 15.24
CA ASN A 292 18.75 -4.27 14.59
C ASN A 292 18.74 -4.15 13.06
N GLU A 293 18.36 -2.99 12.53
CA GLU A 293 18.41 -2.73 11.09
C GLU A 293 19.86 -2.80 10.56
N THR A 294 20.80 -2.22 11.29
CA THR A 294 22.23 -2.26 10.94
C THR A 294 22.77 -3.69 10.94
N LEU A 295 22.44 -4.47 11.98
CA LEU A 295 22.84 -5.88 12.08
C LEU A 295 22.26 -6.75 10.96
N MET A 296 21.01 -6.48 10.55
CA MET A 296 20.38 -7.17 9.42
C MET A 296 21.11 -6.89 8.10
N ILE A 297 21.51 -5.64 7.87
CA ILE A 297 22.29 -5.26 6.68
C ILE A 297 23.66 -5.96 6.69
N GLU A 298 24.34 -5.96 7.82
CA GLU A 298 25.66 -6.60 7.96
C GLU A 298 25.58 -8.11 7.78
N LYS A 299 24.57 -8.77 8.35
CA LYS A 299 24.28 -10.18 8.13
C LYS A 299 24.09 -10.49 6.64
N GLY A 300 23.30 -9.68 5.92
CA GLY A 300 23.10 -9.86 4.47
C GLY A 300 24.38 -9.72 3.66
N LYS A 301 25.29 -8.80 4.04
CA LYS A 301 26.62 -8.68 3.40
C LYS A 301 27.47 -9.92 3.64
N LEU A 302 27.52 -10.41 4.88
CA LEU A 302 28.26 -11.61 5.25
C LEU A 302 27.73 -12.87 4.54
N GLU A 303 26.41 -12.99 4.35
CA GLU A 303 25.81 -14.10 3.59
C GLU A 303 26.23 -14.09 2.11
N ILE A 304 26.33 -12.90 1.50
CA ILE A 304 26.82 -12.75 0.13
C ILE A 304 28.30 -13.12 0.03
N GLU A 305 29.13 -12.66 0.98
CA GLU A 305 30.55 -13.01 1.02
C GLU A 305 30.77 -14.51 1.25
N LEU A 306 29.99 -15.12 2.15
CA LEU A 306 30.02 -16.55 2.42
C LEU A 306 29.66 -17.36 1.16
N LYS A 307 28.64 -16.93 0.41
CA LYS A 307 28.29 -17.57 -0.86
C LYS A 307 29.43 -17.49 -1.86
N LYS A 308 30.02 -16.30 -2.05
CA LYS A 308 31.18 -16.12 -2.95
C LYS A 308 32.37 -16.99 -2.54
N ALA A 309 32.64 -17.11 -1.24
CA ALA A 309 33.72 -17.94 -0.73
C ALA A 309 33.45 -19.43 -0.98
N LYS A 310 32.21 -19.90 -0.79
CA LYS A 310 31.80 -21.27 -1.11
C LYS A 310 31.93 -21.59 -2.60
N ASP A 311 31.51 -20.68 -3.47
CA ASP A 311 31.64 -20.85 -4.92
C ASP A 311 33.11 -20.99 -5.34
N LYS A 312 34.00 -20.12 -4.81
CA LYS A 312 35.45 -20.24 -5.03
C LYS A 312 36.05 -21.53 -4.48
N LEU A 313 35.58 -21.98 -3.32
CA LEU A 313 36.06 -23.24 -2.72
C LEU A 313 35.71 -24.43 -3.61
N ALA A 314 34.48 -24.49 -4.15
CA ALA A 314 34.07 -25.53 -5.07
C ALA A 314 34.92 -25.54 -6.35
N GLU A 315 35.26 -24.36 -6.89
CA GLU A 315 36.19 -24.24 -8.02
C GLU A 315 37.59 -24.77 -7.67
N PHE A 316 38.11 -24.45 -6.48
CA PHE A 316 39.40 -24.96 -6.02
C PHE A 316 39.39 -26.48 -5.76
N GLU A 317 38.30 -27.05 -5.28
CA GLU A 317 38.17 -28.50 -5.07
C GLU A 317 38.16 -29.26 -6.39
N ILE A 318 37.47 -28.75 -7.40
CA ILE A 318 37.52 -29.31 -8.76
C ILE A 318 38.95 -29.25 -9.32
N LEU A 319 39.63 -28.10 -9.15
CA LEU A 319 41.00 -27.92 -9.60
C LEU A 319 41.98 -28.85 -8.86
N LYS A 320 41.84 -28.98 -7.54
CA LYS A 320 42.65 -29.88 -6.71
C LYS A 320 42.48 -31.34 -7.16
N LYS A 321 41.24 -31.77 -7.37
CA LYS A 321 40.93 -33.13 -7.83
C LYS A 321 41.53 -33.42 -9.21
N ALA A 322 41.45 -32.46 -10.13
CA ALA A 322 42.08 -32.57 -11.45
C ALA A 322 43.62 -32.65 -11.38
N ILE A 323 44.26 -32.00 -10.40
CA ILE A 323 45.71 -32.07 -10.17
C ILE A 323 46.13 -33.38 -9.49
N GLU A 324 45.31 -33.91 -8.58
CA GLU A 324 45.60 -35.14 -7.84
C GLU A 324 45.36 -36.41 -8.68
N GLU A 325 44.49 -36.34 -9.71
CA GLU A 325 44.09 -37.50 -10.52
C GLU A 325 44.90 -37.75 -11.80
N ASP A 326 45.79 -36.86 -12.28
CA ASP A 326 46.50 -37.09 -13.56
C ASP A 326 47.99 -36.71 -13.61
N LYS A 327 48.79 -37.61 -14.19
CA LYS A 327 50.25 -37.53 -14.36
C LYS A 327 50.69 -37.02 -15.74
N ASN A 328 49.82 -36.74 -16.71
CA ASN A 328 50.26 -36.28 -18.04
C ASN A 328 49.24 -35.41 -18.80
N GLY A 329 49.45 -34.10 -18.84
CA GLY A 329 49.14 -33.26 -20.02
C GLY A 329 47.80 -32.52 -20.09
N ASP A 330 46.73 -32.94 -19.40
CA ASP A 330 45.38 -32.37 -19.60
C ASP A 330 45.07 -31.10 -18.77
N ILE A 331 45.97 -30.72 -17.85
CA ILE A 331 45.86 -29.51 -17.00
C ILE A 331 45.88 -28.23 -17.86
N ILE A 332 46.58 -28.24 -18.99
CA ILE A 332 46.67 -27.06 -19.87
C ILE A 332 45.33 -26.80 -20.56
N LEU A 333 44.60 -27.83 -20.97
CA LEU A 333 43.29 -27.66 -21.62
C LEU A 333 42.25 -27.16 -20.62
N THR A 334 42.21 -27.71 -19.41
CA THR A 334 41.29 -27.25 -18.36
C THR A 334 41.60 -25.83 -17.88
N LEU A 335 42.88 -25.49 -17.68
CA LEU A 335 43.29 -24.11 -17.38
C LEU A 335 42.92 -23.16 -18.51
N ASN A 336 43.10 -23.57 -19.77
CA ASN A 336 42.77 -22.73 -20.92
C ASN A 336 41.26 -22.50 -21.02
N ASP A 337 40.43 -23.52 -20.73
CA ASP A 337 38.97 -23.38 -20.69
C ASP A 337 38.50 -22.46 -19.56
N ILE A 338 39.10 -22.57 -18.37
CA ILE A 338 38.81 -21.67 -17.24
C ILE A 338 39.23 -20.24 -17.58
N ILE A 339 40.43 -20.05 -18.14
CA ILE A 339 40.93 -18.74 -18.58
C ILE A 339 40.02 -18.13 -19.64
N ASN A 340 39.55 -18.94 -20.61
CA ASN A 340 38.66 -18.46 -21.66
C ASN A 340 37.28 -18.08 -21.13
N ARG A 341 36.73 -18.86 -20.18
CA ARG A 341 35.47 -18.54 -19.52
C ARG A 341 35.57 -17.26 -18.67
N GLU A 342 36.65 -17.08 -17.92
CA GLU A 342 36.88 -15.86 -17.13
C GLU A 342 37.17 -14.63 -18.02
N LYS A 343 37.88 -14.79 -19.14
CA LYS A 343 38.01 -13.73 -20.15
C LYS A 343 36.66 -13.29 -20.71
N SER A 344 35.80 -14.25 -21.08
CA SER A 344 34.47 -13.96 -21.61
C SER A 344 33.59 -13.22 -20.59
N LYS A 345 33.59 -13.63 -19.32
CA LYS A 345 32.91 -12.90 -18.24
C LYS A 345 33.46 -11.49 -18.05
N ASN A 346 34.78 -11.32 -18.09
CA ASN A 346 35.39 -10.00 -17.95
C ASN A 346 35.02 -9.06 -19.11
N GLU A 347 34.94 -9.58 -20.34
CA GLU A 347 34.47 -8.83 -21.51
C GLU A 347 33.00 -8.40 -21.35
N GLU A 348 32.14 -9.28 -20.85
CA GLU A 348 30.73 -8.96 -20.58
C GLU A 348 30.58 -7.89 -19.50
N LEU A 349 31.36 -8.00 -18.41
CA LEU A 349 31.40 -7.01 -17.34
C LEU A 349 31.92 -5.64 -17.83
N LEU A 350 32.96 -5.62 -18.67
CA LEU A 350 33.47 -4.39 -19.27
C LEU A 350 32.42 -3.72 -20.15
N LYS A 351 31.69 -4.49 -20.96
CA LYS A 351 30.59 -3.97 -21.78
C LYS A 351 29.50 -3.36 -20.90
N LYS A 352 29.12 -4.04 -19.82
CA LYS A 352 28.12 -3.54 -18.86
C LYS A 352 28.55 -2.25 -18.16
N ILE A 353 29.83 -2.15 -17.79
CA ILE A 353 30.41 -0.91 -17.22
C ILE A 353 30.37 0.23 -18.25
N GLN A 354 30.70 -0.04 -19.51
CA GLN A 354 30.61 0.96 -20.58
C GLN A 354 29.18 1.46 -20.81
N ASP A 355 28.20 0.55 -20.81
CA ASP A 355 26.79 0.90 -20.98
C ASP A 355 26.27 1.75 -19.80
N LEU A 356 26.59 1.35 -18.57
CA LEU A 356 26.25 2.13 -17.37
C LEU A 356 26.91 3.52 -17.36
N ASN A 357 28.15 3.63 -17.85
CA ASN A 357 28.84 4.91 -17.96
C ASN A 357 28.20 5.82 -19.01
N LYS A 358 27.75 5.27 -20.15
CA LYS A 358 26.99 6.04 -21.16
C LYS A 358 25.67 6.54 -20.58
N GLU A 359 24.94 5.68 -19.87
CA GLU A 359 23.69 6.03 -19.22
C GLU A 359 23.89 7.13 -18.16
N ASN A 360 24.94 7.02 -17.35
CA ASN A 360 25.31 8.07 -16.40
C ASN A 360 25.68 9.40 -17.08
N GLN A 361 26.41 9.36 -18.20
CA GLN A 361 26.75 10.58 -18.96
C GLN A 361 25.50 11.25 -19.54
N GLN A 362 24.54 10.46 -20.04
CA GLN A 362 23.25 10.97 -20.52
C GLN A 362 22.43 11.59 -19.38
N LEU A 363 22.41 10.95 -18.20
CA LEU A 363 21.75 11.52 -17.02
C LEU A 363 22.41 12.84 -16.58
N ILE A 364 23.75 12.92 -16.62
CA ILE A 364 24.48 14.14 -16.30
C ILE A 364 24.17 15.27 -17.31
N SER A 365 24.06 14.98 -18.60
CA SER A 365 23.68 15.98 -19.61
C SER A 365 22.25 16.48 -19.40
N ILE A 366 21.31 15.57 -19.15
CA ILE A 366 19.91 15.91 -18.84
C ILE A 366 19.84 16.80 -17.59
N ILE A 367 20.57 16.46 -16.53
CA ILE A 367 20.61 17.29 -15.31
C ILE A 367 21.20 18.68 -15.58
N LYS A 368 22.21 18.79 -16.47
CA LYS A 368 22.79 20.10 -16.85
C LYS A 368 21.82 20.96 -17.67
N GLU A 369 21.05 20.36 -18.58
CA GLU A 369 20.02 21.06 -19.35
C GLU A 369 18.90 21.57 -18.42
N LEU A 370 18.39 20.71 -17.54
CA LEU A 370 17.37 21.08 -16.55
C LEU A 370 17.82 22.17 -15.56
N LYS A 371 19.14 22.34 -15.34
CA LYS A 371 19.70 23.42 -14.52
C LYS A 371 19.92 24.72 -15.28
N LYS A 372 19.98 24.71 -16.61
CA LYS A 372 20.08 25.92 -17.44
C LYS A 372 18.71 26.53 -17.76
N GLU A 373 17.64 25.75 -17.64
CA GLU A 373 16.26 26.19 -17.85
C GLU A 373 15.59 26.76 -16.57
N LYS A 374 16.33 26.83 -15.46
CA LYS A 374 15.99 27.59 -14.25
C LYS A 374 16.84 28.84 -14.18
#